data_AF-A0A3D1VPE8-F1
#
_entry.id   AF-A0A3D1VPE8-F1
#
_cell.length_a   1.000
_cell.length_b   1.000
_cell.length_c   1.000
_cell.angle_alpha   90.00
_cell.angle_beta   90.00
_cell.angle_gamma   90.00
#
_symmetry.space_group_name_H-M   'P 1'
#
loop_
_entity.id
_entity.type
_entity.pdbx_description
1 polymer ?
#
loop_
_entity_poly.entity_id
_entity_poly.type
_entity_poly.pdbx_seq_one_letter_code
_entity_poly.pdbx_strand_id
1 'polypeptide(L)'
;MGITKIFIGFIFIANPCINLLDFLPDFIGFLLIRNGLFQFDYIDTHMSQARDAFHKLYLLGLAKFVLMFAIPSSDANTRLLISFGCCVGEVLLVISAVPKLFDGFTALATRFHGQNVFKHYSSARFLVFVFLIVKNVLILFPDLFTIFILDAEMKYIGGSGALQYQLRLAKSLSLPITLIATAVFGIYTAVHFYLFLRDFSKDKPLMNNLREKFKEIFVDNENLQARRAMRIFSQYYMYAFLCFINFYVDGYSIIPDFFGLLFILLSLFNLKKLIPVEKKEIWIMSICTVFSATAWGYRLYSALQYKAKFADVFHTLPLTFPLGVLACLLPFFCYYFILKRLRILCCLYTRYTFEPESRFIYIGLSVYALSSLVQYALPVLDLPWGWIAFAYTVFFIFKANSTMHDVYKEARLKLLI
;
A
#
# COMPACT_ATOMS: atom_id res chain seq x y z
N MET A 1 -2.22 9.25 22.86
CA MET A 1 -1.82 7.96 22.27
C MET A 1 -2.57 7.72 20.96
N GLY A 2 -2.21 6.71 20.16
CA GLY A 2 -2.74 6.47 18.80
C GLY A 2 -4.21 6.04 18.68
N ILE A 3 -5.00 6.03 19.76
CA ILE A 3 -6.40 5.55 19.81
C ILE A 3 -7.30 6.25 18.79
N THR A 4 -7.19 7.58 18.65
CA THR A 4 -7.98 8.34 17.67
C THR A 4 -7.71 7.88 16.24
N LYS A 5 -6.46 7.51 15.91
CA LYS A 5 -6.12 6.99 14.58
C LYS A 5 -6.74 5.62 14.34
N ILE A 6 -6.81 4.78 15.37
CA ILE A 6 -7.47 3.47 15.30
C ILE A 6 -8.96 3.66 15.00
N PHE A 7 -9.61 4.60 15.69
CA PHE A 7 -11.03 4.88 15.45
C PHE A 7 -11.29 5.47 14.07
N ILE A 8 -10.54 6.50 13.66
CA ILE A 8 -10.67 7.08 12.30
C ILE A 8 -10.38 6.00 11.25
N GLY A 9 -9.37 5.16 11.46
CA GLY A 9 -9.08 4.05 10.57
C GLY A 9 -10.24 3.07 10.44
N PHE A 10 -10.94 2.77 11.54
CA PHE A 10 -12.15 1.97 11.50
C PHE A 10 -13.29 2.65 10.74
N ILE A 11 -13.48 3.96 10.86
CA ILE A 11 -14.49 4.70 10.09
C ILE A 11 -14.25 4.57 8.58
N PHE A 12 -12.99 4.62 8.14
CA PHE A 12 -12.65 4.39 6.72
C PHE A 12 -13.09 2.99 6.27
N ILE A 13 -12.80 1.97 7.09
CA ILE A 13 -13.18 0.58 6.81
C ILE A 13 -14.70 0.37 6.92
N ALA A 14 -15.39 1.16 7.75
CA ALA A 14 -16.84 1.05 7.95
C ALA A 14 -17.66 1.73 6.84
N ASN A 15 -17.02 2.29 5.82
CA ASN A 15 -17.76 2.86 4.69
C ASN A 15 -18.51 1.77 3.90
N PRO A 16 -19.61 2.14 3.24
CA PRO A 16 -20.23 1.28 2.24
C PRO A 16 -19.44 1.35 0.92
N CYS A 17 -19.14 0.19 0.34
CA CYS A 17 -18.35 0.06 -0.89
C CYS A 17 -19.22 -0.37 -2.08
N ILE A 18 -18.89 0.10 -3.29
CA ILE A 18 -19.51 -0.35 -4.54
C ILE A 18 -18.50 -1.20 -5.31
N ASN A 19 -18.65 -2.53 -5.29
CA ASN A 19 -17.68 -3.47 -5.88
C ASN A 19 -16.25 -3.21 -5.34
N LEU A 20 -15.25 -2.91 -6.18
CA LEU A 20 -13.92 -2.45 -5.74
C LEU A 20 -13.81 -0.93 -5.50
N LEU A 21 -14.82 -0.15 -5.89
CA LEU A 21 -14.81 1.30 -5.74
C LEU A 21 -15.20 1.67 -4.30
N ASP A 22 -14.18 1.85 -3.49
CA ASP A 22 -14.29 2.41 -2.15
C ASP A 22 -14.27 3.94 -2.24
N PHE A 23 -15.33 4.62 -1.79
CA PHE A 23 -15.34 6.08 -1.65
C PHE A 23 -14.22 6.57 -0.71
N LEU A 24 -13.93 5.79 0.34
CA LEU A 24 -12.76 5.93 1.19
C LEU A 24 -11.95 4.63 1.12
N PRO A 25 -10.77 4.61 0.51
CA PRO A 25 -10.03 3.37 0.31
C PRO A 25 -9.73 2.64 1.64
N ASP A 26 -10.11 1.37 1.74
CA ASP A 26 -9.95 0.57 2.96
C ASP A 26 -8.48 0.46 3.42
N PHE A 27 -7.54 0.51 2.47
CA PHE A 27 -6.11 0.50 2.78
C PHE A 27 -5.70 1.68 3.68
N ILE A 28 -6.33 2.85 3.53
CA ILE A 28 -6.07 4.02 4.38
C ILE A 28 -6.53 3.71 5.81
N GLY A 29 -7.68 3.05 5.94
CA GLY A 29 -8.21 2.61 7.22
C GLY A 29 -7.27 1.64 7.94
N PHE A 30 -6.82 0.59 7.26
CA PHE A 30 -5.84 -0.36 7.82
C PHE A 30 -4.49 0.30 8.15
N LEU A 31 -4.03 1.24 7.32
CA LEU A 31 -2.82 2.03 7.57
C LEU A 31 -2.95 2.88 8.84
N LEU A 32 -4.09 3.53 9.04
CA LEU A 32 -4.37 4.35 10.22
C LEU A 32 -4.43 3.51 11.49
N ILE A 33 -5.07 2.32 11.44
CA ILE A 33 -5.07 1.38 12.58
C ILE A 33 -3.66 0.92 12.90
N ARG A 34 -2.89 0.45 11.91
CA ARG A 34 -1.49 0.04 12.08
C ARG A 34 -0.65 1.15 12.71
N ASN A 35 -0.79 2.38 12.23
CA ASN A 35 -0.04 3.53 12.74
C ASN A 35 -0.53 3.99 14.12
N GLY A 36 -1.81 3.75 14.46
CA GLY A 36 -2.37 3.96 15.79
C GLY A 36 -1.84 2.95 16.81
N LEU A 37 -1.62 1.71 16.39
CA LEU A 37 -1.04 0.64 17.21
C LEU A 37 0.45 0.81 17.49
N PHE A 38 1.13 1.68 16.75
CA PHE A 38 2.57 1.89 16.85
C PHE A 38 3.07 2.11 18.29
N GLN A 39 2.37 2.91 19.09
CA GLN A 39 2.83 3.21 20.46
C GLN A 39 2.65 2.03 21.42
N PHE A 40 1.67 1.19 21.16
CA PHE A 40 1.35 0.02 21.98
C PHE A 40 2.27 -1.17 21.68
N ASP A 41 2.70 -1.30 20.43
CA ASP A 41 3.65 -2.31 19.95
C ASP A 41 4.98 -2.35 20.70
N TYR A 42 5.51 -1.19 21.14
CA TYR A 42 6.77 -1.15 21.90
C TYR A 42 6.61 -1.65 23.34
N ILE A 43 5.38 -1.67 23.85
CA ILE A 43 5.09 -2.02 25.24
C ILE A 43 4.79 -3.52 25.36
N ASP A 44 4.08 -4.08 24.37
CA ASP A 44 3.54 -5.43 24.44
C ASP A 44 3.64 -6.20 23.11
N THR A 45 3.98 -7.48 23.21
CA THR A 45 4.20 -8.35 22.03
C THR A 45 2.91 -8.73 21.32
N HIS A 46 1.77 -8.84 22.01
CA HIS A 46 0.48 -9.09 21.37
C HIS A 46 0.07 -7.92 20.49
N MET A 47 0.40 -6.69 20.91
CA MET A 47 0.20 -5.49 20.11
C MET A 47 1.10 -5.45 18.87
N SER A 48 2.31 -6.01 18.95
CA SER A 48 3.16 -6.22 17.76
C SER A 48 2.52 -7.18 16.77
N GLN A 49 2.01 -8.31 17.24
CA GLN A 49 1.34 -9.29 16.39
C GLN A 49 0.08 -8.71 15.74
N ALA A 50 -0.69 -7.90 16.48
CA ALA A 50 -1.84 -7.19 15.93
C ALA A 50 -1.41 -6.20 14.84
N ARG A 51 -0.38 -5.39 15.10
CA ARG A 51 0.15 -4.43 14.13
C ARG A 51 0.62 -5.12 12.85
N ASP A 52 1.28 -6.27 12.95
CA ASP A 52 1.75 -7.03 11.79
C ASP A 52 0.59 -7.66 11.00
N ALA A 53 -0.48 -8.10 11.68
CA ALA A 53 -1.69 -8.58 11.03
C ALA A 53 -2.40 -7.45 10.25
N PHE A 54 -2.53 -6.25 10.85
CA PHE A 54 -3.05 -5.07 10.15
C PHE A 54 -2.11 -4.58 9.05
N HIS A 55 -0.81 -4.84 9.16
CA HIS A 55 0.13 -4.55 8.08
C HIS A 55 -0.15 -5.41 6.85
N LYS A 56 -0.45 -6.70 7.03
CA LYS A 56 -0.86 -7.59 5.92
C LYS A 56 -2.17 -7.13 5.29
N LEU A 57 -3.16 -6.74 6.10
CA LEU A 57 -4.43 -6.17 5.60
C LEU A 57 -4.21 -4.88 4.80
N TYR A 58 -3.34 -3.99 5.29
CA TYR A 58 -2.94 -2.79 4.57
C TYR A 58 -2.32 -3.13 3.20
N LEU A 59 -1.41 -4.10 3.14
CA LEU A 59 -0.78 -4.50 1.88
C LEU A 59 -1.79 -5.11 0.90
N LEU A 60 -2.69 -5.95 1.37
CA LEU A 60 -3.76 -6.51 0.54
C LEU A 60 -4.72 -5.42 0.04
N GLY A 61 -5.15 -4.51 0.92
CA GLY A 61 -6.01 -3.39 0.56
C GLY A 61 -5.33 -2.45 -0.44
N LEU A 62 -4.02 -2.22 -0.31
CA LEU A 62 -3.23 -1.45 -1.27
C LEU A 62 -3.18 -2.15 -2.63
N ALA A 63 -2.94 -3.47 -2.64
CA ALA A 63 -2.95 -4.26 -3.87
C ALA A 63 -4.33 -4.21 -4.55
N LYS A 64 -5.42 -4.39 -3.78
CA LYS A 64 -6.81 -4.27 -4.25
C LYS A 64 -7.08 -2.89 -4.88
N PHE A 65 -6.65 -1.81 -4.22
CA PHE A 65 -6.79 -0.45 -4.74
C PHE A 65 -6.03 -0.24 -6.05
N VAL A 66 -4.81 -0.78 -6.18
CA VAL A 66 -4.04 -0.71 -7.43
C VAL A 66 -4.72 -1.53 -8.53
N LEU A 67 -5.18 -2.75 -8.22
CA LEU A 67 -5.90 -3.59 -9.16
C LEU A 67 -7.19 -2.94 -9.68
N MET A 68 -7.83 -2.07 -8.90
CA MET A 68 -9.01 -1.32 -9.32
C MET A 68 -8.78 -0.49 -10.60
N PHE A 69 -7.56 -0.01 -10.84
CA PHE A 69 -7.23 0.72 -12.07
C PHE A 69 -7.08 -0.18 -13.30
N ALA A 70 -6.84 -1.48 -13.12
CA ALA A 70 -6.78 -2.47 -14.20
C ALA A 70 -8.14 -3.08 -14.58
N ILE A 71 -9.14 -2.92 -13.70
CA ILE A 71 -10.47 -3.50 -13.87
C ILE A 71 -11.23 -2.95 -15.09
N PRO A 72 -11.23 -1.64 -15.39
CA PRO A 72 -11.99 -1.09 -16.51
C PRO A 72 -11.59 -1.67 -17.88
N SER A 73 -10.35 -2.11 -18.04
CA SER A 73 -9.83 -2.71 -19.27
C SER A 73 -10.00 -4.22 -19.36
N SER A 74 -10.54 -4.86 -18.32
CA SER A 74 -10.60 -6.33 -18.20
C SER A 74 -12.00 -6.91 -18.40
N ASP A 75 -12.07 -8.13 -18.93
CA ASP A 75 -13.31 -8.86 -19.15
C ASP A 75 -14.07 -9.14 -17.83
N ALA A 76 -15.39 -9.39 -17.94
CA ALA A 76 -16.25 -9.64 -16.78
C ALA A 76 -15.75 -10.79 -15.88
N ASN A 77 -15.18 -11.85 -16.47
CA ASN A 77 -14.61 -13.00 -15.75
C ASN A 77 -13.38 -12.60 -14.91
N THR A 78 -12.46 -11.84 -15.50
CA THR A 78 -11.24 -11.38 -14.82
C THR A 78 -11.58 -10.48 -13.64
N ARG A 79 -12.56 -9.58 -13.82
CA ARG A 79 -13.05 -8.70 -12.74
C ARG A 79 -13.60 -9.50 -11.57
N LEU A 80 -14.48 -10.47 -11.84
CA LEU A 80 -15.06 -11.31 -10.81
C LEU A 80 -14.00 -12.13 -10.07
N LEU A 81 -13.03 -12.71 -10.80
CA LEU A 81 -11.94 -13.49 -10.22
C LEU A 81 -11.09 -12.65 -9.26
N ILE A 82 -10.73 -11.42 -9.66
CA ILE A 82 -9.96 -10.48 -8.84
C ILE A 82 -10.77 -10.06 -7.59
N SER A 83 -12.04 -9.69 -7.75
CA SER A 83 -12.93 -9.33 -6.64
C SER A 83 -13.04 -10.47 -5.62
N PHE A 84 -13.25 -11.69 -6.10
CA PHE A 84 -13.38 -12.89 -5.28
C PHE A 84 -12.07 -13.21 -4.54
N GLY A 85 -10.94 -13.22 -5.24
CA GLY A 85 -9.63 -13.50 -4.64
C GLY A 85 -9.26 -12.49 -3.56
N CYS A 86 -9.51 -11.20 -3.80
CA CYS A 86 -9.28 -10.15 -2.79
C CYS A 86 -10.20 -10.32 -1.58
N CYS A 87 -11.49 -10.63 -1.79
CA CYS A 87 -12.45 -10.89 -0.72
C CYS A 87 -12.01 -12.06 0.18
N VAL A 88 -11.64 -13.20 -0.41
CA VAL A 88 -11.16 -14.38 0.35
C VAL A 88 -9.88 -14.05 1.12
N GLY A 89 -8.92 -13.39 0.47
CA GLY A 89 -7.68 -12.96 1.12
C GLY A 89 -7.93 -12.03 2.31
N GLU A 90 -8.87 -11.09 2.17
CA GLU A 90 -9.21 -10.12 3.21
C GLU A 90 -9.88 -10.80 4.40
N VAL A 91 -10.86 -11.69 4.15
CA VAL A 91 -11.51 -12.47 5.20
C VAL A 91 -10.50 -13.31 5.99
N LEU A 92 -9.58 -14.01 5.31
CA LEU A 92 -8.54 -14.81 5.98
C LEU A 92 -7.63 -13.96 6.87
N LEU A 93 -7.27 -12.77 6.42
CA LEU A 93 -6.45 -11.85 7.20
C LEU A 93 -7.22 -11.21 8.36
N VAL A 94 -8.50 -10.87 8.18
CA VAL A 94 -9.41 -10.36 9.23
C VAL A 94 -9.56 -11.37 10.35
N ILE A 95 -9.72 -12.65 10.02
CA ILE A 95 -9.81 -13.75 10.99
C ILE A 95 -8.59 -13.77 11.91
N SER A 96 -7.40 -13.42 11.41
CA SER A 96 -6.19 -13.31 12.22
C SER A 96 -6.07 -11.97 12.96
N ALA A 97 -6.41 -10.85 12.29
CA ALA A 97 -6.12 -9.51 12.77
C ALA A 97 -7.02 -9.04 13.92
N VAL A 98 -8.33 -9.31 13.82
CA VAL A 98 -9.30 -8.82 14.81
C VAL A 98 -9.07 -9.46 16.19
N PRO A 99 -8.94 -10.80 16.34
CA PRO A 99 -8.65 -11.39 17.64
C PRO A 99 -7.38 -10.83 18.28
N LYS A 100 -6.28 -10.74 17.50
CA LYS A 100 -5.00 -10.19 17.98
C LYS A 100 -5.12 -8.75 18.47
N LEU A 101 -5.94 -7.92 17.83
CA LEU A 101 -6.20 -6.55 18.28
C LEU A 101 -6.78 -6.52 19.68
N PHE A 102 -7.85 -7.29 19.87
CA PHE A 102 -8.59 -7.33 21.12
C PHE A 102 -7.77 -8.01 22.22
N ASP A 103 -7.06 -9.09 21.90
CA ASP A 103 -6.14 -9.77 22.82
C ASP A 103 -4.96 -8.86 23.22
N GLY A 104 -4.48 -8.01 22.32
CA GLY A 104 -3.48 -6.98 22.67
C GLY A 104 -4.03 -5.97 23.67
N PHE A 105 -5.27 -5.50 23.48
CA PHE A 105 -5.87 -4.53 24.39
C PHE A 105 -6.15 -5.12 25.77
N THR A 106 -6.54 -6.39 25.84
CA THR A 106 -6.70 -7.09 27.12
C THR A 106 -5.36 -7.31 27.81
N ALA A 107 -4.30 -7.69 27.09
CA ALA A 107 -2.95 -7.84 27.66
C ALA A 107 -2.42 -6.53 28.27
N LEU A 108 -2.66 -5.39 27.59
CA LEU A 108 -2.32 -4.08 28.16
C LEU A 108 -3.17 -3.74 29.38
N ALA A 109 -4.48 -4.01 29.32
CA ALA A 109 -5.39 -3.72 30.41
C ALA A 109 -5.02 -4.52 31.67
N THR A 110 -4.70 -5.82 31.54
CA THR A 110 -4.30 -6.66 32.68
C THR A 110 -2.95 -6.25 33.25
N ARG A 111 -1.96 -5.96 32.40
CA ARG A 111 -0.59 -5.58 32.83
C ARG A 111 -0.53 -4.24 33.56
N PHE A 112 -1.42 -3.30 33.22
CA PHE A 112 -1.45 -1.95 33.78
C PHE A 112 -2.73 -1.67 34.59
N HIS A 113 -3.41 -2.72 35.06
CA HIS A 113 -4.57 -2.67 35.94
C HIS A 113 -5.76 -1.81 35.45
N GLY A 114 -5.98 -1.76 34.13
CA GLY A 114 -7.13 -1.10 33.52
C GLY A 114 -8.41 -1.94 33.65
N GLN A 115 -9.40 -1.44 34.38
CA GLN A 115 -10.66 -2.16 34.63
C GLN A 115 -11.78 -1.74 33.67
N ASN A 116 -11.73 -0.51 33.13
CA ASN A 116 -12.82 -0.01 32.30
C ASN A 116 -12.91 -0.67 30.91
N VAL A 117 -11.83 -1.29 30.45
CA VAL A 117 -11.69 -1.90 29.12
C VAL A 117 -12.68 -3.05 28.91
N PHE A 118 -13.05 -3.76 29.98
CA PHE A 118 -13.88 -4.97 29.89
C PHE A 118 -15.38 -4.70 29.70
N LYS A 119 -15.85 -3.46 29.90
CA LYS A 119 -17.29 -3.10 29.85
C LYS A 119 -17.95 -3.39 28.50
N HIS A 120 -17.29 -2.96 27.42
CA HIS A 120 -17.81 -3.09 26.05
C HIS A 120 -16.99 -4.06 25.18
N TYR A 121 -16.05 -4.78 25.80
CA TYR A 121 -15.08 -5.63 25.10
C TYR A 121 -15.74 -6.72 24.25
N SER A 122 -16.62 -7.53 24.85
CA SER A 122 -17.24 -8.68 24.18
C SER A 122 -18.08 -8.25 22.97
N SER A 123 -18.94 -7.25 23.15
CA SER A 123 -19.78 -6.70 22.09
C SER A 123 -18.94 -6.09 20.97
N ALA A 124 -17.94 -5.26 21.29
CA ALA A 124 -17.09 -4.64 20.29
C ALA A 124 -16.27 -5.67 19.49
N ARG A 125 -15.70 -6.68 20.16
CA ARG A 125 -14.95 -7.77 19.50
C ARG A 125 -15.82 -8.54 18.53
N PHE A 126 -16.99 -8.97 18.97
CA PHE A 126 -17.91 -9.73 18.14
C PHE A 126 -18.40 -8.90 16.95
N LEU A 127 -18.86 -7.66 17.20
CA LEU A 127 -19.40 -6.82 16.14
C LEU A 127 -18.35 -6.44 15.09
N VAL A 128 -17.14 -6.04 15.50
CA VAL A 128 -16.05 -5.73 14.55
C VAL A 128 -15.68 -6.95 13.72
N PHE A 129 -15.61 -8.13 14.35
CA PHE A 129 -15.29 -9.37 13.64
C PHE A 129 -16.36 -9.72 12.60
N VAL A 130 -17.63 -9.76 13.01
CA VAL A 130 -18.75 -10.11 12.12
C VAL A 130 -18.92 -9.05 11.03
N PHE A 131 -18.82 -7.77 11.37
CA PHE A 131 -18.93 -6.69 10.40
C PHE A 131 -17.91 -6.80 9.27
N LEU A 132 -16.63 -7.00 9.58
CA LEU A 132 -15.59 -7.07 8.55
C LEU A 132 -15.75 -8.29 7.62
N ILE A 133 -16.29 -9.40 8.12
CA ILE A 133 -16.60 -10.58 7.30
C ILE A 133 -17.84 -10.30 6.43
N VAL A 134 -18.94 -9.85 7.04
CA VAL A 134 -20.21 -9.59 6.35
C VAL A 134 -20.05 -8.50 5.30
N LYS A 135 -19.32 -7.42 5.59
CA LYS A 135 -18.99 -6.35 4.63
C LYS A 135 -18.35 -6.94 3.37
N ASN A 136 -17.30 -7.74 3.53
CA ASN A 136 -16.59 -8.35 2.40
C ASN A 136 -17.48 -9.26 1.54
N VAL A 137 -18.37 -10.03 2.18
CA VAL A 137 -19.34 -10.88 1.47
C VAL A 137 -20.39 -10.04 0.73
N LEU A 138 -20.94 -9.00 1.37
CA LEU A 138 -21.96 -8.12 0.77
C LEU A 138 -21.42 -7.32 -0.42
N ILE A 139 -20.13 -6.98 -0.42
CA ILE A 139 -19.47 -6.32 -1.56
C ILE A 139 -19.44 -7.21 -2.79
N LEU A 140 -19.25 -8.52 -2.61
CA LEU A 140 -19.21 -9.48 -3.72
C LEU A 140 -20.61 -9.79 -4.27
N PHE A 141 -21.66 -9.61 -3.45
CA PHE A 141 -23.00 -10.08 -3.76
C PHE A 141 -23.57 -9.56 -5.10
N PRO A 142 -23.46 -8.26 -5.45
CA PRO A 142 -23.92 -7.78 -6.75
C PRO A 142 -23.16 -8.38 -7.94
N ASP A 143 -21.88 -8.70 -7.76
CA ASP A 143 -21.04 -9.24 -8.83
C ASP A 143 -21.34 -10.73 -9.09
N LEU A 144 -21.88 -11.47 -8.13
CA LEU A 144 -22.33 -12.86 -8.33
C LEU A 144 -23.42 -12.99 -9.39
N PHE A 145 -24.29 -11.97 -9.55
CA PHE A 145 -25.29 -11.95 -10.62
C PHE A 145 -24.66 -12.00 -12.02
N THR A 146 -23.41 -11.54 -12.18
CA THR A 146 -22.67 -11.58 -13.44
C THR A 146 -22.45 -13.02 -13.94
N ILE A 147 -22.26 -13.98 -13.03
CA ILE A 147 -22.09 -15.40 -13.37
C ILE A 147 -23.36 -15.92 -14.06
N PHE A 148 -24.52 -15.64 -13.47
CA PHE A 148 -25.80 -16.08 -13.98
C PHE A 148 -26.17 -15.39 -15.30
N ILE A 149 -25.79 -14.13 -15.47
CA ILE A 149 -25.97 -13.40 -16.73
C ILE A 149 -25.14 -14.05 -17.85
N LEU A 150 -23.86 -14.34 -17.59
CA LEU A 150 -22.96 -14.95 -18.57
C LEU A 150 -23.39 -16.39 -18.94
N ASP A 151 -23.83 -17.19 -17.97
CA ASP A 151 -24.36 -18.53 -18.23
C ASP A 151 -25.65 -18.48 -19.06
N ALA A 152 -26.53 -17.50 -18.80
CA ALA A 152 -27.74 -17.27 -19.60
C ALA A 152 -27.41 -16.77 -21.02
N GLU A 153 -26.35 -16.00 -21.22
CA GLU A 153 -25.89 -15.56 -22.54
C GLU A 153 -25.30 -16.73 -23.36
N MET A 154 -24.57 -17.66 -22.73
CA MET A 154 -23.97 -18.81 -23.41
C MET A 154 -24.95 -19.96 -23.70
N LYS A 155 -25.88 -20.26 -22.78
CA LYS A 155 -26.84 -21.36 -22.95
C LYS A 155 -27.96 -21.05 -23.92
N TYR A 156 -28.28 -19.78 -24.14
CA TYR A 156 -29.41 -19.36 -24.95
C TYR A 156 -28.97 -18.44 -26.08
N ILE A 157 -28.40 -19.03 -27.14
CA ILE A 157 -28.25 -18.37 -28.43
C ILE A 157 -29.67 -18.12 -28.98
N GLY A 158 -30.28 -16.99 -28.60
CA GLY A 158 -31.63 -16.56 -29.01
C GLY A 158 -32.78 -16.76 -28.01
N GLY A 159 -32.54 -17.13 -26.73
CA GLY A 159 -33.60 -17.55 -25.80
C GLY A 159 -33.71 -16.78 -24.48
N SER A 160 -34.84 -16.09 -24.29
CA SER A 160 -35.33 -15.42 -23.06
C SER A 160 -34.63 -14.12 -22.64
N GLY A 161 -34.75 -13.08 -23.46
CA GLY A 161 -34.41 -11.70 -23.05
C GLY A 161 -35.09 -11.25 -21.75
N ALA A 162 -36.21 -11.86 -21.36
CA ALA A 162 -36.87 -11.64 -20.07
C ALA A 162 -36.03 -12.09 -18.86
N LEU A 163 -35.39 -13.27 -18.90
CA LEU A 163 -34.53 -13.75 -17.80
C LEU A 163 -33.29 -12.87 -17.66
N GLN A 164 -32.67 -12.51 -18.80
CA GLN A 164 -31.51 -11.61 -18.82
C GLN A 164 -31.87 -10.22 -18.26
N TYR A 165 -33.04 -9.69 -18.62
CA TYR A 165 -33.54 -8.43 -18.09
C TYR A 165 -33.78 -8.51 -16.57
N GLN A 166 -34.42 -9.58 -16.08
CA GLN A 166 -34.65 -9.80 -14.65
C GLN A 166 -33.33 -9.91 -13.86
N LEU A 167 -32.34 -10.63 -14.39
CA LEU A 167 -31.02 -10.75 -13.76
C LEU A 167 -30.26 -9.42 -13.74
N ARG A 168 -30.34 -8.63 -14.81
CA ARG A 168 -29.75 -7.28 -14.87
C ARG A 168 -30.44 -6.31 -13.91
N LEU A 169 -31.77 -6.38 -13.79
CA LEU A 169 -32.53 -5.63 -12.78
C LEU A 169 -32.16 -6.06 -11.36
N ALA A 170 -32.11 -7.36 -11.08
CA ALA A 170 -31.73 -7.90 -9.78
C ALA A 170 -30.32 -7.45 -9.38
N LYS A 171 -29.36 -7.47 -10.31
CA LYS A 171 -28.01 -6.92 -10.10
C LYS A 171 -28.07 -5.44 -9.72
N SER A 172 -28.78 -4.63 -10.51
CA SER A 172 -28.92 -3.18 -10.25
C SER A 172 -29.59 -2.87 -8.91
N LEU A 173 -30.57 -3.67 -8.48
CA LEU A 173 -31.27 -3.51 -7.19
C LEU A 173 -30.47 -4.05 -6.01
N SER A 174 -29.64 -5.07 -6.20
CA SER A 174 -28.80 -5.64 -5.15
C SER A 174 -27.73 -4.68 -4.64
N LEU A 175 -27.25 -3.77 -5.50
CA LEU A 175 -26.23 -2.78 -5.19
C LEU A 175 -26.70 -1.76 -4.11
N PRO A 176 -27.83 -1.04 -4.26
CA PRO A 176 -28.32 -0.15 -3.21
C PRO A 176 -28.70 -0.91 -1.92
N ILE A 177 -29.22 -2.14 -2.02
CA ILE A 177 -29.56 -2.95 -0.83
C ILE A 177 -28.29 -3.27 -0.02
N THR A 178 -27.23 -3.74 -0.68
CA THR A 178 -25.96 -4.07 -0.03
C THR A 178 -25.27 -2.82 0.54
N LEU A 179 -25.35 -1.67 -0.14
CA LEU A 179 -24.87 -0.39 0.38
C LEU A 179 -25.60 0.04 1.66
N ILE A 180 -26.94 -0.03 1.68
CA ILE A 180 -27.72 0.36 2.86
C ILE A 180 -27.43 -0.61 4.02
N ALA A 181 -27.40 -1.91 3.75
CA ALA A 181 -27.11 -2.92 4.76
C ALA A 181 -25.71 -2.74 5.37
N THR A 182 -24.68 -2.53 4.54
CA THR A 182 -23.31 -2.28 5.01
C THR A 182 -23.19 -0.97 5.77
N ALA A 183 -23.85 0.10 5.33
CA ALA A 183 -23.84 1.39 6.03
C ALA A 183 -24.49 1.32 7.42
N VAL A 184 -25.69 0.73 7.53
CA VAL A 184 -26.40 0.59 8.81
C VAL A 184 -25.59 -0.27 9.78
N PHE A 185 -25.10 -1.42 9.32
CA PHE A 185 -24.32 -2.32 10.16
C PHE A 185 -22.93 -1.74 10.53
N GLY A 186 -22.33 -0.97 9.62
CA GLY A 186 -21.07 -0.26 9.83
C GLY A 186 -21.19 0.83 10.89
N ILE A 187 -22.24 1.65 10.83
CA ILE A 187 -22.52 2.68 11.85
C ILE A 187 -22.73 2.03 13.22
N TYR A 188 -23.57 1.00 13.30
CA TYR A 188 -23.83 0.29 14.54
C TYR A 188 -22.53 -0.28 15.15
N THR A 189 -21.70 -0.93 14.33
CA THR A 189 -20.41 -1.47 14.78
C THR A 189 -19.43 -0.37 15.19
N ALA A 190 -19.38 0.74 14.45
CA ALA A 190 -18.52 1.88 14.76
C ALA A 190 -18.86 2.52 16.10
N VAL A 191 -20.14 2.61 16.47
CA VAL A 191 -20.57 3.10 17.79
C VAL A 191 -20.05 2.19 18.90
N HIS A 192 -20.23 0.87 18.79
CA HIS A 192 -19.74 -0.07 19.81
C HIS A 192 -18.21 -0.09 19.91
N PHE A 193 -17.51 0.02 18.77
CA PHE A 193 -16.05 0.11 18.76
C PHE A 193 -15.56 1.44 19.36
N TYR A 194 -16.26 2.55 19.11
CA TYR A 194 -15.99 3.83 19.76
C TYR A 194 -16.15 3.74 21.27
N LEU A 195 -17.24 3.13 21.77
CA LEU A 195 -17.48 2.97 23.20
C LEU A 195 -16.34 2.19 23.88
N PHE A 196 -15.89 1.10 23.24
CA PHE A 196 -14.74 0.32 23.71
C PHE A 196 -13.45 1.17 23.76
N LEU A 197 -13.09 1.85 22.67
CA LEU A 197 -11.88 2.68 22.62
C LEU A 197 -11.95 3.87 23.58
N ARG A 198 -13.14 4.45 23.75
CA ARG A 198 -13.41 5.54 24.69
C ARG A 198 -13.15 5.06 26.11
N ASP A 199 -13.68 3.91 26.49
CA ASP A 199 -13.53 3.37 27.84
C ASP A 199 -12.06 3.00 28.14
N PHE A 200 -11.34 2.47 27.15
CA PHE A 200 -9.88 2.29 27.23
C PHE A 200 -9.15 3.64 27.39
N SER A 201 -9.53 4.67 26.63
CA SER A 201 -8.86 5.97 26.67
C SER A 201 -9.17 6.80 27.93
N LYS A 202 -10.32 6.57 28.55
CA LYS A 202 -10.77 7.28 29.77
C LYS A 202 -10.18 6.69 31.04
N ASP A 203 -9.60 5.50 30.98
CA ASP A 203 -8.90 4.88 32.10
C ASP A 203 -7.56 5.62 32.34
N LYS A 204 -7.62 6.71 33.10
CA LYS A 204 -6.47 7.59 33.39
C LYS A 204 -5.24 6.84 33.95
N PRO A 205 -5.35 5.96 34.98
CA PRO A 205 -4.19 5.26 35.51
C PRO A 205 -3.52 4.37 34.45
N LEU A 206 -4.32 3.60 33.70
CA LEU A 206 -3.84 2.81 32.56
C LEU A 206 -3.10 3.69 31.55
N MET A 207 -3.74 4.77 31.09
CA MET A 207 -3.19 5.63 30.04
C MET A 207 -1.93 6.40 30.46
N ASN A 208 -1.80 6.76 31.74
CA ASN A 208 -0.61 7.41 32.27
C ASN A 208 0.56 6.43 32.31
N ASN A 209 0.36 5.23 32.88
CA ASN A 209 1.40 4.19 32.94
C ASN A 209 1.88 3.79 31.54
N LEU A 210 0.96 3.67 30.58
CA LEU A 210 1.30 3.38 29.18
C LEU A 210 2.13 4.49 28.53
N ARG A 211 1.85 5.76 28.83
CA ARG A 211 2.61 6.90 28.30
C ARG A 211 4.00 6.96 28.89
N GLU A 212 4.14 6.74 30.19
CA GLU A 212 5.43 6.71 30.89
C GLU A 212 6.30 5.57 30.34
N LYS A 213 5.74 4.36 30.23
CA LYS A 213 6.47 3.22 29.66
C LYS A 213 6.87 3.46 28.21
N PHE A 214 6.01 4.06 27.39
CA PHE A 214 6.36 4.41 26.01
C PHE A 214 7.48 5.46 25.95
N LYS A 215 7.47 6.44 26.86
CA LYS A 215 8.51 7.47 26.93
C LYS A 215 9.87 6.85 27.26
N GLU A 216 9.91 6.03 28.31
CA GLU A 216 11.10 5.30 28.75
C GLU A 216 11.70 4.42 27.63
N ILE A 217 10.86 3.70 26.88
CA ILE A 217 11.33 2.77 25.86
C ILE A 217 11.76 3.49 24.57
N PHE A 218 10.96 4.44 24.07
CA PHE A 218 11.11 4.98 22.72
C PHE A 218 11.57 6.43 22.66
N VAL A 219 11.07 7.29 23.54
CA VAL A 219 11.38 8.73 23.48
C VAL A 219 12.80 8.98 23.96
N ASP A 220 13.20 8.31 25.03
CA ASP A 220 14.51 8.51 25.64
C ASP A 220 15.63 7.72 24.92
N ASN A 221 15.27 6.91 23.91
CA ASN A 221 16.21 6.06 23.17
C ASN A 221 16.33 6.47 21.68
N GLU A 222 17.25 7.40 21.40
CA GLU A 222 17.54 7.90 20.06
C GLU A 222 17.86 6.79 19.04
N ASN A 223 18.48 5.70 19.50
CA ASN A 223 18.82 4.56 18.64
C ASN A 223 17.58 3.83 18.12
N LEU A 224 16.54 3.67 18.96
CA LEU A 224 15.28 3.05 18.55
C LEU A 224 14.53 3.94 17.54
N GLN A 225 14.63 5.26 17.68
CA GLN A 225 14.03 6.21 16.75
C GLN A 225 14.71 6.14 15.37
N ALA A 226 16.04 6.09 15.35
CA ALA A 226 16.83 5.95 14.13
C ALA A 226 16.55 4.63 13.40
N ARG A 227 16.58 3.50 14.12
CA ARG A 227 16.26 2.18 13.57
C ARG A 227 14.86 2.15 12.96
N ARG A 228 13.88 2.74 13.64
CA ARG A 228 12.51 2.82 13.13
C ARG A 228 12.45 3.61 11.82
N ALA A 229 13.08 4.78 11.77
CA ALA A 229 13.07 5.58 10.56
C ALA A 229 13.77 4.89 9.40
N MET A 230 14.85 4.16 9.67
CA MET A 230 15.51 3.32 8.67
C MET A 230 14.57 2.23 8.15
N ARG A 231 13.83 1.55 9.04
CA ARG A 231 12.84 0.55 8.64
C ARG A 231 11.70 1.14 7.82
N ILE A 232 11.21 2.33 8.20
CA ILE A 232 10.16 3.03 7.46
C ILE A 232 10.69 3.45 6.08
N PHE A 233 11.92 3.98 6.03
CA PHE A 233 12.61 4.31 4.80
C PHE A 233 12.73 3.09 3.89
N SER A 234 13.29 1.98 4.37
CA SER A 234 13.45 0.75 3.59
C SER A 234 12.11 0.20 3.09
N GLN A 235 11.05 0.24 3.90
CA GLN A 235 9.69 -0.13 3.49
C GLN A 235 9.17 0.74 2.35
N TYR A 236 9.26 2.08 2.45
CA TYR A 236 8.82 2.97 1.38
C TYR A 236 9.59 2.76 0.08
N TYR A 237 10.90 2.50 0.18
CA TYR A 237 11.68 2.16 -1.01
C TYR A 237 11.29 0.84 -1.61
N MET A 238 11.05 -0.19 -0.79
CA MET A 238 10.53 -1.47 -1.28
C MET A 238 9.20 -1.30 -2.03
N TYR A 239 8.26 -0.52 -1.49
CA TYR A 239 7.01 -0.21 -2.21
C TYR A 239 7.26 0.59 -3.48
N ALA A 240 8.20 1.53 -3.45
CA ALA A 240 8.57 2.29 -4.63
C ALA A 240 9.08 1.39 -5.75
N PHE A 241 9.96 0.44 -5.43
CA PHE A 241 10.46 -0.55 -6.39
C PHE A 241 9.35 -1.44 -6.95
N LEU A 242 8.44 -1.93 -6.10
CA LEU A 242 7.30 -2.73 -6.57
C LEU A 242 6.43 -1.95 -7.56
N CYS A 243 6.24 -0.65 -7.34
CA CYS A 243 5.50 0.21 -8.27
C CYS A 243 6.21 0.45 -9.59
N PHE A 244 7.54 0.34 -9.61
CA PHE A 244 8.31 0.47 -10.82
C PHE A 244 8.44 -0.84 -11.62
N ILE A 245 8.06 -1.97 -11.03
CA ILE A 245 7.87 -3.21 -11.79
C ILE A 245 6.58 -3.05 -12.58
N ASN A 246 6.70 -2.93 -13.90
CA ASN A 246 5.54 -2.78 -14.74
C ASN A 246 4.80 -4.11 -14.90
N PHE A 247 3.63 -4.20 -14.25
CA PHE A 247 2.70 -5.30 -14.41
C PHE A 247 1.71 -4.96 -15.52
N TYR A 248 1.65 -5.82 -16.54
CA TYR A 248 0.75 -5.67 -17.66
C TYR A 248 -0.41 -6.67 -17.57
N VAL A 249 -1.66 -6.20 -17.65
CA VAL A 249 -2.85 -7.04 -17.86
C VAL A 249 -3.57 -6.54 -19.11
N ASP A 250 -3.85 -7.45 -20.04
CA ASP A 250 -4.44 -7.16 -21.35
C ASP A 250 -3.68 -6.08 -22.16
N GLY A 251 -2.38 -5.98 -21.90
CA GLY A 251 -1.47 -5.00 -22.51
C GLY A 251 -1.39 -3.67 -21.75
N TYR A 252 -2.21 -3.39 -20.75
CA TYR A 252 -2.24 -2.14 -19.97
C TYR A 252 -1.34 -2.23 -18.73
N SER A 253 -0.53 -1.19 -18.45
CA SER A 253 0.23 -1.14 -17.20
C SER A 253 -0.69 -0.84 -16.01
N ILE A 254 -0.80 -1.80 -15.11
CA ILE A 254 -1.70 -1.81 -13.95
C ILE A 254 -1.21 -0.86 -12.86
N ILE A 255 0.11 -0.80 -12.65
CA ILE A 255 0.69 -0.03 -11.56
C ILE A 255 1.28 1.25 -12.13
N PRO A 256 0.71 2.43 -11.78
CA PRO A 256 1.28 3.68 -12.22
C PRO A 256 2.67 3.94 -11.63
N ASP A 257 3.65 4.20 -12.49
CA ASP A 257 5.03 4.53 -12.12
C ASP A 257 5.12 5.68 -11.10
N PHE A 258 4.16 6.63 -11.13
CA PHE A 258 4.15 7.79 -10.25
C PHE A 258 3.92 7.43 -8.77
N PHE A 259 3.29 6.29 -8.47
CA PHE A 259 3.17 5.83 -7.08
C PHE A 259 4.53 5.49 -6.49
N GLY A 260 5.45 4.99 -7.31
CA GLY A 260 6.83 4.73 -6.86
C GLY A 260 7.51 6.01 -6.39
N LEU A 261 7.38 7.09 -7.18
CA LEU A 261 7.92 8.40 -6.85
C LEU A 261 7.26 9.03 -5.62
N LEU A 262 5.95 8.82 -5.47
CA LEU A 262 5.21 9.28 -4.31
C LEU A 262 5.72 8.59 -3.03
N PHE A 263 5.98 7.28 -3.06
CA PHE A 263 6.57 6.57 -1.91
C PHE A 263 7.97 7.07 -1.57
N ILE A 264 8.80 7.37 -2.59
CA ILE A 264 10.12 7.99 -2.38
C ILE A 264 9.98 9.36 -1.73
N LEU A 265 9.07 10.21 -2.22
CA LEU A 265 8.81 11.54 -1.65
C LEU A 265 8.34 11.44 -0.19
N LEU A 266 7.42 10.50 0.11
CA LEU A 266 6.97 10.22 1.48
C LEU A 266 8.13 9.75 2.39
N SER A 267 9.06 8.96 1.85
CA SER A 267 10.24 8.51 2.60
C SER A 267 11.13 9.70 2.99
N LEU A 268 11.31 10.68 2.10
CA LEU A 268 12.12 11.88 2.34
C LEU A 268 11.49 12.77 3.42
N PHE A 269 10.16 12.95 3.40
CA PHE A 269 9.47 13.69 4.45
C PHE A 269 9.59 13.03 5.83
N ASN A 270 9.58 11.70 5.89
CA ASN A 270 9.79 10.97 7.13
C ASN A 270 11.22 11.08 7.65
N LEU A 271 12.22 11.01 6.75
CA LEU A 271 13.63 11.17 7.07
C LEU A 271 14.03 12.58 7.50
N LYS A 272 13.34 13.62 6.99
CA LYS A 272 13.63 15.03 7.29
C LYS A 272 13.67 15.33 8.80
N LYS A 273 12.97 14.53 9.61
CA LYS A 273 12.95 14.66 11.08
C LYS A 273 14.27 14.25 11.76
N LEU A 274 15.09 13.44 11.09
CA LEU A 274 16.33 12.89 11.64
C LEU A 274 17.55 13.37 10.88
N ILE A 275 17.41 13.63 9.58
CA ILE A 275 18.51 14.03 8.71
C ILE A 275 18.08 15.28 7.93
N PRO A 276 18.91 16.32 7.81
CA PRO A 276 18.60 17.47 6.99
C PRO A 276 18.39 17.04 5.54
N VAL A 277 17.17 17.25 5.04
CA VAL A 277 16.81 17.06 3.63
C VAL A 277 16.86 18.41 2.94
N GLU A 278 17.65 18.50 1.86
CA GLU A 278 17.78 19.72 1.07
C GLU A 278 16.45 20.01 0.34
N LYS A 279 16.03 21.28 0.33
CA LYS A 279 14.79 21.70 -0.37
C LYS A 279 14.80 21.30 -1.85
N LYS A 280 15.98 21.31 -2.50
CA LYS A 280 16.18 20.92 -3.90
C LYS A 280 15.74 19.48 -4.17
N GLU A 281 15.99 18.55 -3.26
CA GLU A 281 15.64 17.14 -3.44
C GLU A 281 14.13 16.92 -3.44
N ILE A 282 13.44 17.54 -2.47
CA ILE A 282 11.98 17.52 -2.40
C ILE A 282 11.39 18.12 -3.68
N TRP A 283 11.94 19.24 -4.14
CA TRP A 283 11.45 19.95 -5.33
C TRP A 283 11.60 19.13 -6.60
N ILE A 284 12.78 18.53 -6.82
CA ILE A 284 13.04 17.63 -7.97
C ILE A 284 12.07 16.43 -7.92
N MET A 285 11.95 15.77 -6.77
CA MET A 285 11.08 14.59 -6.62
C MET A 285 9.60 14.94 -6.82
N SER A 286 9.14 16.10 -6.36
CA SER A 286 7.77 16.57 -6.60
C SER A 286 7.50 16.78 -8.09
N ILE A 287 8.41 17.45 -8.82
CA ILE A 287 8.26 17.67 -10.27
C ILE A 287 8.24 16.35 -11.02
N CYS A 288 9.19 15.47 -10.70
CA CYS A 288 9.26 14.11 -11.21
C CYS A 288 7.94 13.35 -11.01
N THR A 289 7.35 13.43 -9.81
CA THR A 289 6.09 12.76 -9.49
C THR A 289 4.93 13.30 -10.32
N VAL A 290 4.79 14.62 -10.42
CA VAL A 290 3.73 15.27 -11.22
C VAL A 290 3.88 14.91 -12.70
N PHE A 291 5.10 14.99 -13.23
CA PHE A 291 5.38 14.66 -14.62
C PHE A 291 5.05 13.19 -14.94
N SER A 292 5.46 12.26 -14.07
CA SER A 292 5.13 10.85 -14.21
C SER A 292 3.63 10.58 -14.14
N ALA A 293 2.90 11.30 -13.29
CA ALA A 293 1.45 11.18 -13.19
C ALA A 293 0.76 11.69 -14.46
N THR A 294 1.21 12.83 -15.02
CA THR A 294 0.70 13.33 -16.29
C THR A 294 1.01 12.39 -17.46
N ALA A 295 2.21 11.80 -17.49
CA ALA A 295 2.60 10.85 -18.51
C ALA A 295 1.77 9.56 -18.45
N TRP A 296 1.50 9.04 -17.24
CA TRP A 296 0.64 7.88 -17.07
C TRP A 296 -0.82 8.19 -17.43
N GLY A 297 -1.36 9.34 -17.00
CA GLY A 297 -2.72 9.76 -17.34
C GLY A 297 -2.93 9.95 -18.84
N TYR A 298 -1.95 10.53 -19.55
CA TYR A 298 -1.98 10.65 -21.01
C TYR A 298 -1.97 9.29 -21.70
N ARG A 299 -1.10 8.36 -21.25
CA ARG A 299 -1.05 6.99 -21.77
C ARG A 299 -2.37 6.26 -21.55
N LEU A 300 -2.96 6.34 -20.36
CA LEU A 300 -4.27 5.76 -20.07
C LEU A 300 -5.37 6.34 -20.96
N TYR A 301 -5.43 7.67 -21.09
CA TYR A 301 -6.41 8.34 -21.96
C TYR A 301 -6.29 7.86 -23.41
N SER A 302 -5.07 7.83 -23.95
CA SER A 302 -4.83 7.35 -25.32
C SER A 302 -5.22 5.88 -25.50
N ALA A 303 -4.93 5.01 -24.53
CA ALA A 303 -5.29 3.60 -24.61
C ALA A 303 -6.83 3.41 -24.57
N LEU A 304 -7.54 4.18 -23.74
CA LEU A 304 -9.01 4.17 -23.68
C LEU A 304 -9.66 4.70 -24.96
N GLN A 305 -9.12 5.78 -25.54
CA GLN A 305 -9.69 6.43 -26.72
C GLN A 305 -9.49 5.61 -28.00
N TYR A 306 -8.30 5.04 -28.19
CA TYR A 306 -7.94 4.35 -29.42
C TYR A 306 -8.17 2.83 -29.37
N LYS A 307 -8.57 2.27 -28.21
CA LYS A 307 -8.64 0.81 -27.96
C LYS A 307 -7.37 0.06 -28.38
N ALA A 308 -6.25 0.78 -28.45
CA ALA A 308 -4.96 0.23 -28.84
C ALA A 308 -4.28 -0.33 -27.59
N LYS A 309 -3.60 -1.47 -27.73
CA LYS A 309 -2.76 -1.99 -26.65
C LYS A 309 -1.69 -0.94 -26.33
N PHE A 310 -1.36 -0.77 -25.06
CA PHE A 310 -0.36 0.21 -24.59
C PHE A 310 1.00 0.08 -25.31
N ALA A 311 1.32 -1.11 -25.84
CA ALA A 311 2.50 -1.36 -26.68
C ALA A 311 2.43 -0.66 -28.05
N ASP A 312 1.25 -0.56 -28.67
CA ASP A 312 1.07 0.04 -30.00
C ASP A 312 1.02 1.59 -29.93
N VAL A 313 0.67 2.13 -28.76
CA VAL A 313 0.63 3.58 -28.48
C VAL A 313 2.03 4.23 -28.48
N PHE A 314 3.08 3.46 -28.18
CA PHE A 314 4.47 3.94 -28.22
C PHE A 314 4.98 4.24 -29.63
N HIS A 315 4.46 3.54 -30.64
CA HIS A 315 4.88 3.70 -32.04
C HIS A 315 4.02 4.68 -32.83
N THR A 316 2.81 4.98 -32.37
CA THR A 316 1.78 5.67 -33.17
C THR A 316 1.57 7.14 -32.82
N LEU A 317 2.01 7.60 -31.64
CA LEU A 317 1.73 8.95 -31.14
C LEU A 317 3.03 9.75 -30.91
N PRO A 318 3.20 10.94 -31.54
CA PRO A 318 4.46 11.70 -31.49
C PRO A 318 4.84 12.21 -30.08
N LEU A 319 3.89 12.25 -29.13
CA LEU A 319 4.11 12.68 -27.74
C LEU A 319 4.52 11.54 -26.79
N THR A 320 4.32 10.27 -27.14
CA THR A 320 4.65 9.14 -26.24
C THR A 320 6.16 8.87 -26.18
N PHE A 321 6.90 9.18 -27.24
CA PHE A 321 8.35 9.04 -27.31
C PHE A 321 9.13 9.96 -26.33
N PRO A 322 8.95 11.30 -26.32
CA PRO A 322 9.63 12.17 -25.34
C PRO A 322 9.20 11.89 -23.90
N LEU A 323 7.95 11.48 -23.68
CA LEU A 323 7.46 11.02 -22.37
C LEU A 323 8.15 9.73 -21.91
N GLY A 324 8.46 8.81 -22.85
CA GLY A 324 9.22 7.59 -22.60
C GLY A 324 10.68 7.85 -22.21
N VAL A 325 11.37 8.77 -22.90
CA VAL A 325 12.75 9.16 -22.56
C VAL A 325 12.83 9.83 -21.18
N LEU A 326 11.87 10.70 -20.84
CA LEU A 326 11.80 11.30 -19.51
C LEU A 326 11.44 10.27 -18.42
N ALA A 327 10.62 9.26 -18.74
CA ALA A 327 10.37 8.12 -17.87
C ALA A 327 11.63 7.26 -17.64
N CYS A 328 12.61 7.25 -18.55
CA CYS A 328 13.91 6.60 -18.36
C CYS A 328 14.84 7.36 -17.41
N LEU A 329 14.76 8.69 -17.38
CA LEU A 329 15.62 9.55 -16.54
C LEU A 329 15.13 9.65 -15.08
N LEU A 330 13.83 9.46 -14.86
CA LEU A 330 13.19 9.39 -13.54
C LEU A 330 13.84 8.36 -12.57
N PRO A 331 14.04 7.08 -12.99
CA PRO A 331 14.79 6.07 -12.24
C PRO A 331 16.14 6.54 -11.69
N PHE A 332 16.86 7.33 -12.49
CA PHE A 332 18.21 7.80 -12.18
C PHE A 332 18.21 8.79 -11.01
N PHE A 333 17.28 9.76 -11.02
CA PHE A 333 17.16 10.72 -9.92
C PHE A 333 16.76 10.02 -8.62
N CYS A 334 15.79 9.10 -8.68
CA CYS A 334 15.37 8.29 -7.55
C CYS A 334 16.54 7.54 -6.92
N TYR A 335 17.34 6.88 -7.75
CA TYR A 335 18.49 6.10 -7.34
C TYR A 335 19.62 6.93 -6.74
N TYR A 336 19.97 8.07 -7.36
CA TYR A 336 20.98 8.98 -6.83
C TYR A 336 20.63 9.46 -5.43
N PHE A 337 19.37 9.83 -5.20
CA PHE A 337 18.90 10.24 -3.87
C PHE A 337 18.91 9.10 -2.86
N ILE A 338 18.55 7.88 -3.26
CA ILE A 338 18.65 6.68 -2.42
C ILE A 338 20.08 6.49 -1.92
N LEU A 339 21.05 6.43 -2.83
CA LEU A 339 22.44 6.19 -2.48
C LEU A 339 23.02 7.29 -1.61
N LYS A 340 22.76 8.56 -1.96
CA LYS A 340 23.19 9.71 -1.16
C LYS A 340 22.67 9.59 0.28
N ARG A 341 21.41 9.21 0.46
CA ARG A 341 20.77 9.13 1.78
C ARG A 341 21.18 7.89 2.56
N LEU A 342 21.32 6.74 1.91
CA LEU A 342 21.92 5.54 2.51
C LEU A 342 23.31 5.82 3.05
N ARG A 343 24.16 6.54 2.30
CA ARG A 343 25.52 6.90 2.76
C ARG A 343 25.48 7.78 4.01
N ILE A 344 24.60 8.79 4.04
CA ILE A 344 24.45 9.67 5.22
C ILE A 344 23.94 8.87 6.43
N LEU A 345 22.97 7.99 6.24
CA LEU A 345 22.42 7.12 7.29
C LEU A 345 23.47 6.15 7.84
N CYS A 346 24.24 5.50 6.96
CA CYS A 346 25.35 4.63 7.34
C CYS A 346 26.43 5.40 8.12
N CYS A 347 26.72 6.65 7.74
CA CYS A 347 27.69 7.49 8.43
C CYS A 347 27.24 8.01 9.80
N LEU A 348 25.94 8.22 10.01
CA LEU A 348 25.38 8.74 11.26
C LEU A 348 25.11 7.64 12.30
N TYR A 349 24.78 6.42 11.87
CA TYR A 349 24.29 5.36 12.75
C TYR A 349 25.18 4.11 12.76
N THR A 350 26.50 4.32 12.67
CA THR A 350 27.60 3.34 12.56
C THR A 350 27.66 2.22 13.61
N ARG A 351 26.81 2.19 14.63
CA ARG A 351 26.90 1.22 15.73
C ARG A 351 26.12 -0.08 15.57
N TYR A 352 25.39 -0.30 14.47
CA TYR A 352 24.53 -1.49 14.38
C TYR A 352 24.57 -2.24 13.05
N THR A 353 24.41 -3.56 13.16
CA THR A 353 24.37 -4.57 12.11
C THR A 353 23.32 -4.23 11.04
N PHE A 354 23.78 -3.56 9.99
CA PHE A 354 23.01 -3.10 8.84
C PHE A 354 22.47 -4.24 7.94
N GLU A 355 22.66 -5.51 8.30
CA GLU A 355 22.69 -6.62 7.34
C GLU A 355 21.35 -6.98 6.69
N PRO A 356 20.18 -7.05 7.36
CA PRO A 356 18.97 -7.51 6.69
C PRO A 356 18.24 -6.40 5.92
N GLU A 357 18.08 -5.20 6.48
CA GLU A 357 17.25 -4.15 5.88
C GLU A 357 17.92 -3.46 4.67
N SER A 358 19.26 -3.41 4.64
CA SER A 358 20.02 -2.89 3.49
C SER A 358 20.02 -3.84 2.28
N ARG A 359 19.94 -5.16 2.51
CA ARG A 359 19.84 -6.17 1.44
C ARG A 359 18.56 -6.01 0.62
N PHE A 360 17.44 -5.67 1.25
CA PHE A 360 16.18 -5.43 0.52
C PHE A 360 16.28 -4.22 -0.41
N ILE A 361 16.99 -3.18 0.03
CA ILE A 361 17.22 -2.00 -0.81
C ILE A 361 18.12 -2.38 -1.99
N TYR A 362 19.17 -3.18 -1.76
CA TYR A 362 20.03 -3.70 -2.83
C TYR A 362 19.28 -4.55 -3.86
N ILE A 363 18.49 -5.53 -3.41
CA ILE A 363 17.72 -6.41 -4.30
C ILE A 363 16.71 -5.57 -5.10
N GLY A 364 16.00 -4.65 -4.43
CA GLY A 364 15.05 -3.74 -5.08
C GLY A 364 15.71 -2.86 -6.15
N LEU A 365 16.87 -2.27 -5.84
CA LEU A 365 17.67 -1.47 -6.79
C LEU A 365 18.10 -2.29 -8.01
N SER A 366 18.57 -3.51 -7.78
CA SER A 366 19.06 -4.42 -8.83
C SER A 366 17.92 -4.85 -9.76
N VAL A 367 16.78 -5.24 -9.19
CA VAL A 367 15.59 -5.64 -9.94
C VAL A 367 15.02 -4.47 -10.73
N TYR A 368 15.02 -3.26 -10.17
CA TYR A 368 14.53 -2.06 -10.86
C TYR A 368 15.42 -1.63 -12.02
N ALA A 369 16.74 -1.68 -11.85
CA ALA A 369 17.67 -1.40 -12.95
C ALA A 369 17.49 -2.40 -14.09
N LEU A 370 17.22 -3.66 -13.76
CA LEU A 370 16.96 -4.72 -14.73
C LEU A 370 15.60 -4.53 -15.43
N SER A 371 14.55 -4.18 -14.68
CA SER A 371 13.21 -3.96 -15.23
C SER A 371 13.16 -2.75 -16.16
N SER A 372 13.80 -1.64 -15.78
CA SER A 372 13.89 -0.45 -16.62
C SER A 372 14.68 -0.69 -17.91
N LEU A 373 15.75 -1.50 -17.86
CA LEU A 373 16.51 -1.92 -19.03
C LEU A 373 15.64 -2.76 -20.00
N VAL A 374 14.89 -3.72 -19.46
CA VAL A 374 13.99 -4.58 -20.25
C VAL A 374 12.85 -3.79 -20.89
N GLN A 375 12.36 -2.77 -20.20
CA GLN A 375 11.12 -2.12 -20.60
C GLN A 375 11.32 -0.89 -21.48
N TYR A 376 12.39 -0.12 -21.27
CA TYR A 376 12.56 1.14 -21.99
C TYR A 376 13.76 1.17 -22.92
N ALA A 377 14.83 0.44 -22.60
CA ALA A 377 15.99 0.39 -23.47
C ALA A 377 15.79 -0.63 -24.59
N LEU A 378 15.41 -1.87 -24.25
CA LEU A 378 15.26 -2.98 -25.20
C LEU A 378 14.26 -2.71 -26.35
N PRO A 379 13.05 -2.17 -26.12
CA PRO A 379 12.08 -1.94 -27.20
C PRO A 379 12.43 -0.79 -28.16
N VAL A 380 13.44 0.01 -27.82
CA VAL A 380 13.83 1.22 -28.55
C VAL A 380 15.24 1.08 -29.13
N LEU A 381 15.88 -0.09 -29.01
CA LEU A 381 17.24 -0.36 -29.51
C LEU A 381 17.40 -0.16 -31.02
N ASP A 382 16.31 -0.32 -31.79
CA ASP A 382 16.32 -0.08 -33.23
C ASP A 382 16.44 1.42 -33.57
N LEU A 383 16.31 2.30 -32.57
CA LEU A 383 16.48 3.74 -32.71
C LEU A 383 17.85 4.18 -32.13
N PRO A 384 18.53 5.18 -32.71
CA PRO A 384 19.86 5.65 -32.25
C PRO A 384 19.90 6.04 -30.77
N TRP A 385 18.77 6.50 -30.24
CA TRP A 385 18.62 6.93 -28.84
C TRP A 385 18.36 5.76 -27.87
N GLY A 386 17.91 4.60 -28.35
CA GLY A 386 17.81 3.38 -27.54
C GLY A 386 19.16 2.85 -27.11
N TRP A 387 20.17 2.98 -27.97
CA TRP A 387 21.57 2.69 -27.61
C TRP A 387 22.12 3.64 -26.55
N ILE A 388 21.71 4.92 -26.60
CA ILE A 388 22.07 5.90 -25.56
C ILE A 388 21.40 5.50 -24.23
N ALA A 389 20.11 5.20 -24.23
CA ALA A 389 19.40 4.73 -23.03
C ALA A 389 20.00 3.43 -22.48
N PHE A 390 20.32 2.47 -23.34
CA PHE A 390 20.96 1.21 -22.97
C PHE A 390 22.36 1.42 -22.37
N ALA A 391 23.24 2.15 -23.06
CA ALA A 391 24.59 2.44 -22.57
C ALA A 391 24.55 3.21 -21.24
N TYR A 392 23.62 4.15 -21.09
CA TYR A 392 23.42 4.92 -19.86
C TYR A 392 22.93 4.02 -18.71
N THR A 393 22.04 3.07 -18.98
CA THR A 393 21.52 2.11 -17.98
C THR A 393 22.58 1.12 -17.54
N VAL A 394 23.40 0.61 -18.48
CA VAL A 394 24.52 -0.30 -18.18
C VAL A 394 25.61 0.42 -17.38
N PHE A 395 26.06 1.59 -17.81
CA PHE A 395 27.02 2.42 -17.06
C PHE A 395 26.53 2.68 -15.63
N PHE A 396 25.23 2.92 -15.48
CA PHE A 396 24.59 3.14 -14.21
C PHE A 396 24.59 1.90 -13.30
N ILE A 397 24.29 0.69 -13.80
CA ILE A 397 24.40 -0.56 -13.03
C ILE A 397 25.82 -0.76 -12.47
N PHE A 398 26.84 -0.43 -13.26
CA PHE A 398 28.23 -0.52 -12.82
C PHE A 398 28.58 0.56 -11.77
N LYS A 399 28.18 1.81 -11.99
CA LYS A 399 28.47 2.89 -11.04
C LYS A 399 27.75 2.69 -9.70
N ALA A 400 26.51 2.24 -9.75
CA ALA A 400 25.68 1.78 -8.64
C ALA A 400 26.42 0.80 -7.73
N ASN A 401 26.90 -0.30 -8.30
CA ASN A 401 27.62 -1.34 -7.57
C ASN A 401 28.93 -0.81 -6.95
N SER A 402 29.70 0.03 -7.66
CA SER A 402 30.93 0.59 -7.10
C SER A 402 30.68 1.48 -5.88
N THR A 403 29.70 2.38 -5.97
CA THR A 403 29.42 3.36 -4.91
C THR A 403 28.89 2.66 -3.66
N MET A 404 28.15 1.57 -3.81
CA MET A 404 27.67 0.76 -2.69
C MET A 404 28.79 -0.03 -2.01
N HIS A 405 29.75 -0.56 -2.78
CA HIS A 405 30.90 -1.24 -2.21
C HIS A 405 31.70 -0.30 -1.30
N ASP A 406 31.85 0.96 -1.71
CA ASP A 406 32.49 2.01 -0.90
C ASP A 406 31.71 2.31 0.39
N VAL A 407 30.38 2.40 0.33
CA VAL A 407 29.52 2.63 1.51
C VAL A 407 29.64 1.49 2.53
N TYR A 408 29.62 0.23 2.07
CA TYR A 408 29.82 -0.93 2.96
C TYR A 408 31.22 -0.98 3.54
N LYS A 409 32.24 -0.62 2.76
CA LYS A 409 33.63 -0.56 3.20
C LYS A 409 33.82 0.53 4.26
N GLU A 410 33.26 1.73 4.05
CA GLU A 410 33.25 2.83 5.03
C GLU A 410 32.52 2.43 6.33
N ALA A 411 31.35 1.78 6.23
CA ALA A 411 30.60 1.32 7.38
C ALA A 411 31.36 0.23 8.17
N ARG A 412 32.01 -0.71 7.48
CA ARG A 412 32.80 -1.78 8.10
C ARG A 412 34.08 -1.28 8.76
N LEU A 413 34.76 -0.31 8.15
CA LEU A 413 35.95 0.35 8.72
C LEU A 413 35.61 1.09 10.02
N LYS A 414 34.45 1.76 10.08
CA LYS A 414 33.98 2.47 11.29
C LYS A 414 33.41 1.56 12.39
N LEU A 415 33.15 0.29 12.10
CA LEU A 415 32.77 -0.73 13.09
C LEU A 415 33.99 -1.41 13.74
N LEU A 416 35.16 -1.30 13.11
CA LEU A 416 36.44 -1.87 13.57
C LEU A 416 37.27 -0.89 14.41
N ILE A 417 36.87 0.39 14.44
CA ILE A 417 37.41 1.47 15.28
C ILE A 417 36.37 1.77 16.35
#